data_AF-A0AAE2JSF3-F1
#
_entry.id   AF-A0AAE2JSF3-F1
#
_cell.length_a   1.000
_cell.length_b   1.000
_cell.length_c   1.000
_cell.angle_alpha   90.00
_cell.angle_beta   90.00
_cell.angle_gamma   90.00
#
_symmetry.space_group_name_H-M   'P 1'
#
loop_
_entity.id
_entity.type
_entity.pdbx_description
1 polymer ?
#
loop_
_entity_poly.entity_id
_entity_poly.type
_entity_poly.pdbx_seq_one_letter_code
_entity_poly.pdbx_strand_id
1 'polypeptide(L)'
;MSLLSPPLPGVAEGGGDTNPRSASQHSKIRFKNADAIGFPAGDELAKFFTPFGYICSPSSQPFQPYFLSQLDTLAWRSGVPEMTYPEALTPGMREVGQNGDMWGNIYPRTGAISQTHDYKTAAVIAQRVADLVTRTGQPHIYTPLTASSRAGYWPPSPVIEGDSDNHRWQMLTPKKSASCSVFPDGRATDSYADKLAENGAYAWTLWRPYKCCPRRGQTFLGSTG
;
A
#
# COMPACT_ATOMS: atom_id res chain seq x y z
N MET A 1 13.32 -6.70 -12.18
CA MET A 1 12.01 -6.86 -12.86
C MET A 1 11.11 -7.72 -11.98
N SER A 2 9.85 -7.33 -11.79
CA SER A 2 8.87 -8.15 -11.03
C SER A 2 8.55 -9.41 -11.85
N LEU A 3 8.78 -10.60 -11.28
CA LEU A 3 8.49 -11.88 -11.94
C LEU A 3 6.99 -12.13 -12.10
N LEU A 4 6.18 -11.54 -11.23
CA LEU A 4 4.72 -11.74 -11.18
C LEU A 4 3.95 -10.75 -12.05
N SER A 5 4.60 -9.70 -12.56
CA SER A 5 3.98 -8.67 -13.39
C SER A 5 4.96 -8.13 -14.42
N PRO A 6 5.29 -8.94 -15.43
CA PRO A 6 6.15 -8.49 -16.53
C PRO A 6 5.49 -7.36 -17.34
N PRO A 7 6.29 -6.55 -18.06
CA PRO A 7 5.76 -5.62 -19.05
C PRO A 7 4.98 -6.38 -20.13
N LEU A 8 3.83 -5.82 -20.51
CA LEU A 8 3.00 -6.26 -21.64
C LEU A 8 3.24 -5.29 -22.81
N PRO A 9 4.01 -5.69 -23.84
CA PRO A 9 4.38 -4.79 -24.93
C PRO A 9 3.17 -4.14 -25.59
N GLY A 10 3.20 -2.82 -25.75
CA GLY A 10 2.14 -2.04 -26.41
C GLY A 10 0.85 -1.87 -25.60
N VAL A 11 0.75 -2.48 -24.41
CA VAL A 11 -0.43 -2.37 -23.53
C VAL A 11 -0.05 -1.79 -22.17
N ALA A 12 0.98 -2.36 -21.53
CA ALA A 12 1.42 -2.01 -20.20
C ALA A 12 2.94 -2.19 -20.05
N GLU A 13 3.69 -1.15 -20.38
CA GLU A 13 5.15 -1.15 -20.28
C GLU A 13 5.67 -1.12 -18.83
N GLY A 14 7.00 -1.08 -18.68
CA GLY A 14 7.64 -0.86 -17.39
C GLY A 14 7.34 0.51 -16.77
N GLY A 15 7.73 0.65 -15.50
CA GLY A 15 7.81 1.95 -14.84
C GLY A 15 8.83 2.87 -15.52
N GLY A 16 8.70 4.18 -15.36
CA GLY A 16 9.61 5.14 -15.98
C GLY A 16 9.34 6.58 -15.61
N ASP A 17 10.29 7.42 -15.97
CA ASP A 17 10.19 8.86 -15.80
C ASP A 17 9.92 9.53 -17.15
N THR A 18 9.13 10.60 -17.19
CA THR A 18 8.96 11.36 -18.43
C THR A 18 10.27 12.08 -18.82
N ASN A 19 10.65 11.98 -20.09
CA ASN A 19 11.77 12.68 -20.72
C ASN A 19 11.32 13.19 -22.12
N PRO A 20 11.71 14.39 -22.61
CA PRO A 20 12.79 15.27 -22.15
C PRO A 20 12.32 16.58 -21.50
N ARG A 21 13.23 17.19 -20.71
CA ARG A 21 13.03 18.40 -19.90
C ARG A 21 13.46 19.66 -20.66
N SER A 22 12.81 20.80 -20.40
CA SER A 22 13.51 22.10 -20.48
C SER A 22 14.18 22.37 -19.13
N ALA A 23 15.34 23.04 -19.13
CA ALA A 23 16.15 23.27 -17.93
C ALA A 23 15.43 24.04 -16.79
N SER A 24 14.29 24.68 -17.07
CA SER A 24 13.53 25.50 -16.12
C SER A 24 12.37 24.78 -15.41
N GLN A 25 12.01 23.56 -15.82
CA GLN A 25 10.93 22.83 -15.15
C GLN A 25 11.47 22.13 -13.90
N HIS A 26 10.92 22.42 -12.71
CA HIS A 26 11.29 21.76 -11.46
C HIS A 26 10.44 20.52 -11.12
N SER A 27 9.30 20.33 -11.80
CA SER A 27 8.45 19.14 -11.62
C SER A 27 8.92 17.96 -12.47
N LYS A 28 8.73 16.74 -11.97
CA LYS A 28 9.03 15.50 -12.66
C LYS A 28 7.86 14.54 -12.45
N ILE A 29 7.28 14.04 -13.55
CA ILE A 29 6.26 12.99 -13.47
C ILE A 29 6.99 11.65 -13.49
N ARG A 30 6.71 10.85 -12.47
CA ARG A 30 7.26 9.51 -12.32
C ARG A 30 6.11 8.52 -12.35
N PHE A 31 6.29 7.44 -13.10
CA PHE A 31 5.33 6.36 -13.20
C PHE A 31 5.93 5.07 -12.61
N LYS A 32 5.20 4.43 -11.70
CA LYS A 32 5.60 3.14 -11.12
C LYS A 32 4.49 2.10 -11.27
N ASN A 33 4.89 0.91 -11.70
CA ASN A 33 4.08 -0.30 -11.53
C ASN A 33 4.15 -0.73 -10.06
N ALA A 34 3.06 -1.33 -9.57
CA ALA A 34 2.95 -1.73 -8.18
C ALA A 34 2.09 -2.99 -8.03
N ASP A 35 2.56 -3.86 -7.14
CA ASP A 35 1.95 -5.16 -6.86
C ASP A 35 1.68 -5.25 -5.36
N ALA A 36 0.49 -5.72 -4.97
CA ALA A 36 0.18 -6.10 -3.59
C ALA A 36 0.03 -7.60 -3.49
N ILE A 37 0.87 -8.22 -2.65
CA ILE A 37 0.93 -9.67 -2.47
C ILE A 37 0.82 -9.97 -0.98
N GLY A 38 0.04 -11.00 -0.63
CA GLY A 38 -0.08 -11.45 0.74
C GLY A 38 1.25 -11.90 1.33
N PHE A 39 1.50 -11.52 2.58
CA PHE A 39 2.79 -11.69 3.23
C PHE A 39 3.22 -13.17 3.23
N PRO A 40 4.35 -13.53 2.60
CA PRO A 40 4.80 -14.92 2.42
C PRO A 40 4.86 -15.76 3.70
N ALA A 41 5.26 -15.14 4.81
CA ALA A 41 5.40 -15.81 6.11
C ALA A 41 4.19 -15.55 7.03
N GLY A 42 3.04 -15.11 6.50
CA GLY A 42 1.88 -14.72 7.29
C GLY A 42 1.34 -15.85 8.17
N ASP A 43 1.18 -17.04 7.60
CA ASP A 43 0.62 -18.20 8.32
C ASP A 43 1.58 -18.72 9.39
N GLU A 44 2.88 -18.78 9.09
CA GLU A 44 3.89 -19.25 10.05
C GLU A 44 4.06 -18.25 11.19
N LEU A 45 4.06 -16.94 10.89
CA LEU A 45 4.03 -15.88 11.88
C LEU A 45 2.78 -15.99 12.76
N ALA A 46 1.60 -16.22 12.15
CA ALA A 46 0.35 -16.39 12.86
C ALA A 46 0.39 -17.62 13.78
N LYS A 47 0.80 -18.78 13.28
CA LYS A 47 0.93 -20.02 14.07
C LYS A 47 1.85 -19.84 15.26
N PHE A 48 2.99 -19.16 15.07
CA PHE A 48 3.97 -18.96 16.14
C PHE A 48 3.46 -17.99 17.22
N PHE A 49 2.81 -16.89 16.85
CA PHE A 49 2.44 -15.82 17.79
C PHE A 49 1.00 -15.90 18.33
N THR A 50 0.10 -16.65 17.70
CA THR A 50 -1.29 -16.82 18.16
C THR A 50 -1.38 -17.42 19.58
N PRO A 51 -0.58 -18.44 19.96
CA PRO A 51 -0.62 -19.00 21.32
C PRO A 51 -0.26 -17.98 22.41
N PHE A 52 0.59 -17.00 22.08
CA PHE A 52 0.97 -15.93 22.99
C PHE A 52 -0.02 -14.76 23.00
N GLY A 53 -1.05 -14.78 22.15
CA GLY A 53 -2.02 -13.69 22.02
C GLY A 53 -1.45 -12.42 21.40
N TYR A 54 -0.31 -12.50 20.72
CA TYR A 54 0.36 -11.34 20.12
C TYR A 54 -0.12 -11.01 18.71
N ILE A 55 -0.75 -11.96 18.01
CA ILE A 55 -1.22 -11.75 16.64
C ILE A 55 -2.60 -12.37 16.44
N CYS A 56 -3.40 -11.72 15.59
CA CYS A 56 -4.67 -12.25 15.11
C CYS A 56 -4.48 -13.04 13.82
N SER A 57 -5.43 -13.90 13.49
CA SER A 57 -5.46 -14.53 12.17
C SER A 57 -5.43 -13.46 11.07
N PRO A 58 -4.44 -13.48 10.17
CA PRO A 58 -4.35 -12.51 9.09
C PRO A 58 -5.55 -12.68 8.15
N SER A 59 -5.98 -11.59 7.51
CA SER A 59 -6.95 -11.68 6.42
C SER A 59 -6.29 -11.93 5.06
N SER A 60 -4.97 -11.77 4.97
CA SER A 60 -4.20 -12.06 3.77
C SER A 60 -3.80 -13.53 3.71
N GLN A 61 -3.88 -14.13 2.52
CA GLN A 61 -3.32 -15.44 2.26
C GLN A 61 -1.87 -15.29 1.77
N PRO A 62 -0.92 -16.13 2.24
CA PRO A 62 0.45 -16.07 1.78
C PRO A 62 0.56 -16.19 0.25
N PHE A 63 1.40 -15.36 -0.37
CA PHE A 63 1.67 -15.34 -1.81
C PHE A 63 0.46 -15.02 -2.72
N GLN A 64 -0.72 -14.74 -2.18
CA GLN A 64 -1.87 -14.37 -3.00
C GLN A 64 -1.69 -12.95 -3.56
N PRO A 65 -1.77 -12.75 -4.89
CA PRO A 65 -1.79 -11.41 -5.47
C PRO A 65 -3.16 -10.77 -5.24
N TYR A 66 -3.17 -9.64 -4.53
CA TYR A 66 -4.36 -8.81 -4.32
C TYR A 66 -4.50 -7.73 -5.38
N PHE A 67 -3.38 -7.21 -5.88
CA PHE A 67 -3.37 -6.23 -6.96
C PHE A 67 -2.11 -6.39 -7.78
N LEU A 68 -2.24 -6.31 -9.10
CA LEU A 68 -1.14 -6.31 -10.06
C LEU A 68 -1.42 -5.20 -11.07
N SER A 69 -0.65 -4.11 -11.02
CA SER A 69 -0.94 -2.92 -11.83
C SER A 69 -0.92 -3.16 -13.35
N GLN A 70 -0.24 -4.23 -13.77
CA GLN A 70 -0.14 -4.63 -15.18
C GLN A 70 -1.40 -5.29 -15.70
N LEU A 71 -2.24 -5.84 -14.83
CA LEU A 71 -3.56 -6.36 -15.22
C LEU A 71 -4.61 -5.24 -15.24
N ASP A 72 -4.42 -4.22 -14.42
CA ASP A 72 -5.30 -3.07 -14.28
C ASP A 72 -4.88 -1.89 -15.19
N THR A 73 -4.64 -2.18 -16.47
CA THR A 73 -3.95 -1.24 -17.37
C THR A 73 -4.67 0.08 -17.58
N LEU A 74 -5.99 0.03 -17.73
CA LEU A 74 -6.82 1.21 -18.00
C LEU A 74 -6.87 2.12 -16.78
N ALA A 75 -7.35 1.62 -15.63
CA ALA A 75 -7.54 2.44 -14.43
C ALA A 75 -6.19 2.91 -13.86
N TRP A 76 -5.20 2.00 -13.75
CA TRP A 76 -3.89 2.34 -13.18
C TRP A 76 -3.09 3.38 -13.99
N ARG A 77 -3.21 3.37 -15.33
CA ARG A 77 -2.43 4.27 -16.20
C ARG A 77 -3.15 5.56 -16.54
N SER A 78 -4.47 5.51 -16.74
CA SER A 78 -5.25 6.69 -17.12
C SER A 78 -5.81 7.45 -15.93
N GLY A 79 -6.04 6.78 -14.79
CA GLY A 79 -6.75 7.34 -13.64
C GLY A 79 -8.25 7.48 -13.83
N VAL A 80 -8.82 6.98 -14.93
CA VAL A 80 -10.26 6.96 -15.15
C VAL A 80 -10.88 5.76 -14.40
N PRO A 81 -12.01 5.94 -13.70
CA PRO A 81 -12.80 7.16 -13.56
C PRO A 81 -12.37 8.08 -12.41
N GLU A 82 -11.44 7.67 -11.57
CA GLU A 82 -11.11 8.34 -10.31
C GLU A 82 -10.60 9.78 -10.44
N MET A 83 -10.10 10.17 -11.61
CA MET A 83 -9.66 11.54 -11.89
C MET A 83 -10.78 12.58 -11.73
N THR A 84 -12.04 12.14 -11.77
CA THR A 84 -13.21 13.03 -11.58
C THR A 84 -13.72 13.03 -10.14
N TYR A 85 -13.10 12.26 -9.24
CA TYR A 85 -13.54 12.20 -7.84
C TYR A 85 -13.21 13.51 -7.12
N PRO A 86 -14.03 13.95 -6.16
CA PRO A 86 -13.78 15.16 -5.38
C PRO A 86 -12.38 15.20 -4.76
N GLU A 87 -11.89 14.06 -4.28
CA GLU A 87 -10.57 13.86 -3.68
C GLU A 87 -9.42 14.05 -4.68
N ALA A 88 -9.66 13.87 -5.97
CA ALA A 88 -8.68 14.14 -7.02
C ALA A 88 -8.65 15.62 -7.43
N LEU A 89 -9.79 16.31 -7.28
CA LEU A 89 -10.00 17.67 -7.80
C LEU A 89 -9.78 18.76 -6.74
N THR A 90 -9.84 18.40 -5.45
CA THR A 90 -9.74 19.34 -4.34
C THR A 90 -8.38 19.21 -3.65
N PRO A 91 -7.50 20.21 -3.76
CA PRO A 91 -6.22 20.21 -3.04
C PRO A 91 -6.42 20.08 -1.52
N GLY A 92 -5.51 19.36 -0.85
CA GLY A 92 -5.59 19.13 0.59
C GLY A 92 -6.51 17.96 0.99
N MET A 93 -7.22 17.34 0.05
CA MET A 93 -8.00 16.13 0.32
C MET A 93 -7.21 14.88 -0.05
N ARG A 94 -7.16 13.91 0.88
CA ARG A 94 -6.53 12.60 0.66
C ARG A 94 -5.10 12.71 0.12
N GLU A 95 -4.21 13.31 0.91
CA GLU A 95 -2.81 13.53 0.52
C GLU A 95 -1.84 12.90 1.52
N VAL A 96 -0.79 12.26 1.00
CA VAL A 96 0.36 11.84 1.80
C VAL A 96 1.25 13.06 1.95
N GLY A 97 1.29 13.60 3.16
CA GLY A 97 2.09 14.77 3.46
C GLY A 97 1.98 15.17 4.93
N GLN A 98 2.82 16.12 5.29
CA GLN A 98 2.81 16.82 6.58
C GLN A 98 3.12 18.30 6.32
N ASN A 99 2.99 19.16 7.34
CA ASN A 99 3.21 20.59 7.18
C ASN A 99 4.59 20.90 6.57
N GLY A 100 4.58 21.47 5.35
CA GLY A 100 5.79 21.81 4.61
C GLY A 100 6.47 20.65 3.88
N ASP A 101 5.91 19.43 3.89
CA ASP A 101 6.42 18.26 3.17
C ASP A 101 5.29 17.44 2.55
N MET A 102 4.91 17.81 1.32
CA MET A 102 3.89 17.10 0.54
C MET A 102 4.54 16.06 -0.36
N TRP A 103 4.19 14.79 -0.16
CA TRP A 103 4.71 13.68 -0.98
C TRP A 103 3.82 13.45 -2.19
N GLY A 104 2.50 13.57 -1.99
CA GLY A 104 1.50 13.80 -3.03
C GLY A 104 0.14 13.13 -2.75
N ASN A 105 -0.75 13.17 -3.73
CA ASN A 105 -2.17 12.83 -3.62
C ASN A 105 -2.46 11.32 -3.74
N ILE A 106 -3.51 10.83 -3.07
CA ILE A 106 -3.99 9.45 -3.21
C ILE A 106 -4.83 9.27 -4.48
N TYR A 107 -5.76 10.19 -4.76
CA TYR A 107 -6.66 10.10 -5.92
C TYR A 107 -6.20 10.98 -7.09
N PRO A 108 -6.28 10.51 -8.34
CA PRO A 108 -6.67 9.16 -8.73
C PRO A 108 -5.60 8.12 -8.36
N ARG A 109 -6.00 6.90 -7.98
CA ARG A 109 -5.07 5.83 -7.61
C ARG A 109 -4.40 5.23 -8.85
N THR A 110 -3.46 5.98 -9.37
CA THR A 110 -2.66 5.65 -10.56
C THR A 110 -1.22 5.38 -10.22
N GLY A 111 -0.48 4.84 -11.19
CA GLY A 111 0.98 4.73 -11.11
C GLY A 111 1.73 6.05 -11.28
N ALA A 112 1.06 7.12 -11.74
CA ALA A 112 1.69 8.39 -12.08
C ALA A 112 1.56 9.42 -10.96
N ILE A 113 2.66 10.12 -10.66
CA ILE A 113 2.66 11.22 -9.68
C ILE A 113 3.73 12.26 -10.04
N SER A 114 3.39 13.54 -9.82
CA SER A 114 4.33 14.65 -9.96
C SER A 114 5.15 14.77 -8.68
N GLN A 115 6.32 14.15 -8.65
CA GLN A 115 7.22 14.15 -7.50
C GLN A 115 8.66 13.97 -7.98
N THR A 116 9.55 14.88 -7.56
CA THR A 116 10.95 14.85 -7.95
C THR A 116 11.69 13.70 -7.29
N HIS A 117 11.34 13.40 -6.04
CA HIS A 117 12.00 12.40 -5.21
C HIS A 117 11.47 10.99 -5.44
N ASP A 118 12.32 10.08 -5.92
CA ASP A 118 11.89 8.73 -6.34
C ASP A 118 11.35 7.86 -5.18
N TYR A 119 11.96 7.96 -3.99
CA TYR A 119 11.45 7.28 -2.79
C TYR A 119 10.05 7.77 -2.38
N LYS A 120 9.80 9.10 -2.36
CA LYS A 120 8.48 9.67 -2.03
C LYS A 120 7.43 9.22 -3.04
N THR A 121 7.77 9.22 -4.32
CA THR A 121 6.93 8.64 -5.39
C THR A 121 6.57 7.20 -5.05
N ALA A 122 7.56 6.33 -4.84
CA ALA A 122 7.31 4.92 -4.59
C ALA A 122 6.46 4.68 -3.31
N ALA A 123 6.68 5.48 -2.26
CA ALA A 123 5.90 5.41 -1.03
C ALA A 123 4.43 5.83 -1.24
N VAL A 124 4.15 6.91 -1.98
CA VAL A 124 2.77 7.30 -2.30
C VAL A 124 2.10 6.26 -3.18
N ILE A 125 2.81 5.68 -4.14
CA ILE A 125 2.27 4.59 -4.97
C ILE A 125 1.93 3.35 -4.12
N ALA A 126 2.80 2.98 -3.17
CA ALA A 126 2.49 1.90 -2.22
C ALA A 126 1.25 2.23 -1.38
N GLN A 127 1.11 3.48 -0.92
CA GLN A 127 -0.07 3.95 -0.18
C GLN A 127 -1.35 3.86 -1.03
N ARG A 128 -1.31 4.24 -2.31
CA ARG A 128 -2.45 4.13 -3.23
C ARG A 128 -2.92 2.69 -3.38
N VAL A 129 -1.97 1.75 -3.55
CA VAL A 129 -2.31 0.32 -3.64
C VAL A 129 -2.90 -0.19 -2.32
N ALA A 130 -2.35 0.21 -1.18
CA ALA A 130 -2.90 -0.18 0.12
C ALA A 130 -4.32 0.35 0.34
N ASP A 131 -4.59 1.63 0.01
CA ASP A 131 -5.95 2.19 0.06
C ASP A 131 -6.90 1.45 -0.90
N LEU A 132 -6.43 1.09 -2.10
CA LEU A 132 -7.21 0.34 -3.08
C LEU A 132 -7.61 -1.05 -2.56
N VAL A 133 -6.62 -1.89 -2.20
CA VAL A 133 -6.90 -3.29 -1.84
C VAL A 133 -7.64 -3.43 -0.53
N THR A 134 -7.61 -2.42 0.35
CA THR A 134 -8.32 -2.46 1.64
C THR A 134 -9.75 -1.94 1.58
N ARG A 135 -10.26 -1.67 0.37
CA ARG A 135 -11.65 -1.27 0.10
C ARG A 135 -12.33 -2.26 -0.83
N THR A 136 -13.65 -2.19 -0.92
CA THR A 136 -14.47 -2.97 -1.86
C THR A 136 -15.10 -2.07 -2.91
N GLY A 137 -15.46 -2.60 -4.08
CA GLY A 137 -16.21 -1.87 -5.11
C GLY A 137 -15.44 -0.73 -5.79
N GLN A 138 -14.12 -0.66 -5.66
CA GLN A 138 -13.29 0.32 -6.36
C GLN A 138 -13.20 -0.01 -7.87
N PRO A 139 -13.08 1.00 -8.76
CA PRO A 139 -13.11 0.83 -10.22
C PRO A 139 -11.75 0.36 -10.78
N HIS A 140 -11.23 -0.75 -10.25
CA HIS A 140 -9.95 -1.35 -10.62
C HIS A 140 -10.09 -2.88 -10.71
N ILE A 141 -9.14 -3.54 -11.37
CA ILE A 141 -9.01 -5.00 -11.38
C ILE A 141 -8.13 -5.44 -10.19
N TYR A 142 -8.77 -5.90 -9.12
CA TYR A 142 -8.09 -6.32 -7.89
C TYR A 142 -8.95 -7.34 -7.11
N THR A 143 -8.32 -8.01 -6.15
CA THR A 143 -9.00 -8.80 -5.12
C THR A 143 -9.03 -7.97 -3.83
N PRO A 144 -10.21 -7.70 -3.23
CA PRO A 144 -10.28 -6.99 -1.97
C PRO A 144 -9.64 -7.76 -0.80
N LEU A 145 -8.68 -7.14 -0.12
CA LEU A 145 -8.13 -7.54 1.18
C LEU A 145 -9.01 -6.99 2.32
N THR A 146 -10.27 -7.39 2.32
CA THR A 146 -11.23 -7.02 3.36
C THR A 146 -11.71 -8.26 4.11
N ALA A 147 -11.81 -8.16 5.42
CA ALA A 147 -12.40 -9.21 6.26
C ALA A 147 -13.66 -8.69 6.96
N SER A 148 -14.60 -9.58 7.21
CA SER A 148 -15.82 -9.26 7.95
C SER A 148 -15.56 -9.30 9.45
N SER A 149 -16.05 -8.28 10.16
CA SER A 149 -16.06 -8.25 11.62
C SER A 149 -17.01 -9.33 12.17
N ARG A 150 -16.62 -9.97 13.26
CA ARG A 150 -17.44 -10.93 14.00
C ARG A 150 -17.05 -10.91 15.48
N ALA A 151 -17.87 -11.51 16.34
CA ALA A 151 -17.55 -11.59 17.76
C ALA A 151 -16.14 -12.22 17.97
N GLY A 152 -15.26 -11.48 18.64
CA GLY A 152 -13.87 -11.89 18.89
C GLY A 152 -12.89 -11.62 17.75
N TYR A 153 -13.30 -10.97 16.66
CA TYR A 153 -12.44 -10.60 15.54
C TYR A 153 -12.90 -9.31 14.84
N TRP A 154 -12.11 -8.25 14.98
CA TRP A 154 -12.36 -6.92 14.44
C TRP A 154 -11.19 -6.52 13.53
N PRO A 155 -11.35 -6.67 12.20
CA PRO A 155 -10.33 -6.25 11.25
C PRO A 155 -10.24 -4.72 11.21
N PRO A 156 -9.07 -4.17 10.85
CA PRO A 156 -8.87 -2.73 10.77
C PRO A 156 -9.69 -2.13 9.63
N SER A 157 -10.07 -0.86 9.80
CA SER A 157 -10.69 -0.04 8.77
C SER A 157 -9.77 0.09 7.54
N PRO A 158 -10.32 0.46 6.36
CA PRO A 158 -9.51 0.74 5.17
C PRO A 158 -8.33 1.65 5.47
N VAL A 159 -7.26 1.51 4.69
CA VAL A 159 -6.04 2.28 4.92
C VAL A 159 -6.30 3.77 4.72
N ILE A 160 -5.86 4.59 5.68
CA ILE A 160 -5.92 6.05 5.64
C ILE A 160 -4.52 6.60 5.86
N GLU A 161 -4.06 7.42 4.93
CA GLU A 161 -2.77 8.10 4.96
C GLU A 161 -2.56 8.91 6.26
N GLY A 162 -1.32 8.93 6.76
CA GLY A 162 -0.96 9.65 7.99
C GLY A 162 -1.44 9.03 9.31
N ASP A 163 -2.33 8.03 9.30
CA ASP A 163 -2.86 7.42 10.52
C ASP A 163 -2.00 6.24 11.00
N SER A 164 -1.23 6.47 12.07
CA SER A 164 -0.34 5.47 12.68
C SER A 164 -1.02 4.38 13.50
N ASP A 165 -2.30 4.57 13.82
CA ASP A 165 -3.15 3.59 14.52
C ASP A 165 -3.92 2.71 13.52
N ASN A 166 -3.91 3.06 12.23
CA ASN A 166 -4.54 2.31 11.16
C ASN A 166 -3.58 1.36 10.44
N HIS A 167 -2.36 1.81 10.13
CA HIS A 167 -1.36 0.99 9.45
C HIS A 167 0.06 1.53 9.65
N ARG A 168 1.06 0.71 9.36
CA ARG A 168 2.47 1.10 9.33
C ARG A 168 3.20 0.40 8.19
N TRP A 169 4.25 1.03 7.70
CA TRP A 169 5.12 0.54 6.65
C TRP A 169 6.48 0.16 7.22
N GLN A 170 6.99 -0.98 6.78
CA GLN A 170 8.37 -1.38 7.01
C GLN A 170 9.07 -1.56 5.68
N MET A 171 10.10 -0.74 5.40
CA MET A 171 10.88 -0.87 4.17
C MET A 171 11.69 -2.17 4.16
N LEU A 172 11.65 -2.89 3.03
CA LEU A 172 12.44 -4.10 2.79
C LEU A 172 13.59 -3.85 1.82
N THR A 173 13.34 -3.07 0.76
CA THR A 173 14.33 -2.69 -0.27
C THR A 173 14.15 -1.20 -0.61
N PRO A 174 15.24 -0.44 -0.85
CA PRO A 174 16.63 -0.87 -1.06
C PRO A 174 17.38 -1.27 0.22
N LYS A 175 16.99 -0.73 1.37
CA LYS A 175 17.59 -1.03 2.67
C LYS A 175 16.51 -1.42 3.66
N LYS A 176 16.65 -2.62 4.25
CA LYS A 176 15.69 -3.10 5.25
C LYS A 176 15.68 -2.19 6.47
N SER A 177 14.51 -1.67 6.83
CA SER A 177 14.29 -0.93 8.07
C SER A 177 14.02 -1.87 9.23
N ALA A 178 14.59 -1.54 10.40
CA ALA A 178 14.29 -2.21 11.67
C ALA A 178 13.03 -1.63 12.37
N SER A 179 12.53 -0.48 11.91
CA SER A 179 11.36 0.19 12.47
C SER A 179 10.22 0.28 11.44
N CYS A 180 9.00 0.46 11.97
CA CYS A 180 7.79 0.69 11.19
C CYS A 180 7.31 2.14 11.38
N SER A 181 6.97 2.80 10.29
CA SER A 181 6.54 4.21 10.26
C SER A 181 5.32 4.39 9.35
N VAL A 182 4.60 5.50 9.51
CA VAL A 182 3.67 5.98 8.49
C VAL A 182 4.41 6.92 7.55
N PHE A 183 3.87 7.12 6.35
CA PHE A 183 4.35 8.16 5.46
C PHE A 183 3.62 9.49 5.74
N PRO A 184 4.33 10.64 5.69
CA PRO A 184 5.79 10.80 5.61
C PRO A 184 6.56 10.25 6.82
N ASP A 185 7.75 9.67 6.59
CA ASP A 185 8.54 9.00 7.64
C ASP A 185 9.83 9.74 8.05
N GLY A 186 9.87 11.06 7.87
CA GLY A 186 11.02 11.92 8.17
C GLY A 186 10.63 13.40 8.20
N ARG A 187 11.61 14.29 8.17
CA ARG A 187 11.42 15.75 8.12
C ARG A 187 11.41 16.27 6.68
N ALA A 188 10.86 17.47 6.49
CA ALA A 188 10.81 18.14 5.18
C ALA A 188 12.20 18.34 4.54
N THR A 189 13.24 18.50 5.36
CA THR A 189 14.63 18.74 4.93
C THR A 189 15.44 17.46 4.73
N ASP A 190 14.86 16.29 5.02
CA ASP A 190 15.58 15.03 4.89
C ASP A 190 15.81 14.71 3.41
N SER A 191 17.04 14.31 3.08
CA SER A 191 17.44 14.00 1.71
C SER A 191 16.98 12.61 1.25
N TYR A 192 16.66 11.72 2.18
CA TYR A 192 16.33 10.30 1.95
C TYR A 192 17.33 9.55 1.04
N ALA A 193 18.58 10.02 0.96
CA ALA A 193 19.59 9.47 0.07
C ALA A 193 19.91 8.00 0.36
N ASP A 194 19.85 7.60 1.64
CA ASP A 194 20.05 6.22 2.11
C ASP A 194 18.87 5.28 1.77
N LYS A 195 17.75 5.85 1.34
CA LYS A 195 16.53 5.13 0.96
C LYS A 195 16.34 5.07 -0.56
N LEU A 196 17.21 5.69 -1.36
CA LEU A 196 17.09 5.67 -2.82
C LEU A 196 17.53 4.32 -3.41
N ALA A 197 16.68 3.72 -4.22
CA ALA A 197 17.00 2.48 -4.92
C ALA A 197 17.68 2.79 -6.26
N GLU A 198 18.84 2.15 -6.53
CA GLU A 198 19.59 2.34 -7.79
C GLU A 198 18.77 1.97 -9.03
N ASN A 199 17.94 0.93 -8.91
CA ASN A 199 17.06 0.45 -9.98
C ASN A 199 15.62 1.02 -9.89
N GLY A 200 15.37 1.95 -8.96
CA GLY A 200 14.04 2.53 -8.72
C GLY A 200 12.98 1.55 -8.19
N ALA A 201 13.38 0.35 -7.76
CA ALA A 201 12.47 -0.67 -7.21
C ALA A 201 12.47 -0.64 -5.68
N TYR A 202 11.26 -0.64 -5.11
CA TYR A 202 11.03 -0.55 -3.67
C TYR A 202 10.04 -1.61 -3.25
N ALA A 203 10.13 -2.04 -2.00
CA ALA A 203 9.17 -2.95 -1.39
C ALA A 203 9.04 -2.63 0.08
N TRP A 204 7.80 -2.69 0.56
CA TRP A 204 7.47 -2.51 1.96
C TRP A 204 6.56 -3.64 2.43
N THR A 205 6.66 -3.96 3.72
CA THR A 205 5.63 -4.72 4.42
C THR A 205 4.61 -3.73 4.99
N LEU A 206 3.33 -3.98 4.69
CA LEU A 206 2.20 -3.27 5.27
C LEU A 206 1.74 -3.99 6.54
N TRP A 207 1.92 -3.35 7.69
CA TRP A 207 1.45 -3.83 8.98
C TRP A 207 0.12 -3.17 9.32
N ARG A 208 -0.87 -3.97 9.72
CA ARG A 208 -2.21 -3.47 10.10
C ARG A 208 -2.61 -4.03 11.47
N PRO A 209 -3.23 -3.23 12.35
CA PRO A 209 -3.57 -3.64 13.70
C PRO A 209 -4.93 -4.33 13.73
N TYR A 210 -4.90 -5.66 13.72
CA TYR A 210 -6.10 -6.46 13.97
C TYR A 210 -6.38 -6.51 15.47
N LYS A 211 -7.66 -6.42 15.83
CA LYS A 211 -8.11 -6.67 17.20
C LYS A 211 -8.83 -8.02 17.22
N CYS A 212 -8.43 -8.91 18.11
CA CYS A 212 -9.08 -10.21 18.28
C CYS A 212 -8.98 -10.67 19.72
N CYS A 213 -9.88 -11.57 20.11
CA CYS A 213 -9.82 -12.24 21.38
C CYS A 213 -9.19 -13.64 21.19
N PRO A 214 -8.31 -14.09 22.10
CA PRO A 214 -7.90 -15.48 22.12
C PRO A 214 -9.15 -16.34 22.35
N ARG A 215 -9.28 -17.43 21.59
CA ARG A 215 -10.35 -18.41 21.84
C ARG A 215 -10.08 -19.12 23.17
N ARG A 216 -10.69 -18.64 24.25
CA ARG A 216 -10.66 -19.26 25.58
C ARG A 216 -11.98 -20.01 25.83
N GLY A 217 -12.16 -21.18 25.20
CA GLY A 217 -13.28 -22.09 25.48
C GLY A 217 -13.80 -22.84 24.26
N GLN A 218 -14.34 -24.05 24.51
CA GLN A 218 -15.22 -24.73 23.55
C GLN A 218 -16.62 -24.09 23.63
N THR A 219 -17.32 -23.99 22.50
CA THR A 219 -18.75 -23.61 22.49
C THR A 219 -19.52 -24.56 23.41
N PHE A 220 -20.15 -24.04 24.47
CA PHE A 220 -21.01 -24.84 25.34
C PHE A 220 -22.24 -25.27 24.54
N LEU A 221 -22.32 -26.55 24.19
CA LEU A 221 -23.40 -27.13 23.37
C LEU A 221 -24.65 -27.51 24.20
N GLY A 222 -24.61 -27.27 25.51
CA GLY A 222 -25.68 -27.57 26.46
C GLY A 222 -25.25 -28.55 27.56
N SER A 223 -26.02 -28.57 28.65
CA SER A 223 -25.92 -29.54 29.75
C SER A 223 -27.27 -30.24 29.90
N THR A 224 -27.29 -31.56 29.83
CA THR A 224 -28.45 -32.36 30.22
C THR A 224 -28.27 -32.76 31.69
N GLY A 225 -28.96 -32.05 32.58
CA GLY A 225 -29.00 -32.33 34.01
C GLY A 225 -30.30 -31.83 34.58
#